data_AF-A0A401P149-F1
#
_entry.id   AF-A0A401P149-F1
#
_cell.length_a   1.000
_cell.length_b   1.000
_cell.length_c   1.000
_cell.angle_alpha   90.00
_cell.angle_beta   90.00
_cell.angle_gamma   90.00
#
_symmetry.space_group_name_H-M   'P 1'
#
loop_
_entity.id
_entity.type
_entity.pdbx_description
1 polymer ?
#
loop_
_entity_poly.entity_id
_entity_poly.type
_entity_poly.pdbx_seq_one_letter_code
_entity_poly.pdbx_strand_id
1 'polypeptide(L)'
;MTRSTRRGQWGWGVSRQEGADPLIQEVNAGDAAERTGQGTGAAATDFDGDGMLDLIISHGESRAQPLSVFKVTQGTDNNWLRVIPRTRFGAFARGAKVVLYTRRTGPHLRIVDGGSGYLCEMEPVAHFGLGKDIATHLEVTWPGGIFTSRAVSLSEMNSTIEISYPQQQGETRNLEIECGEGFTADGNGRCIDADECVQFPAVCPREKPTCINMYGGYKCRPNKRCNQGYEPNEDGTACVGECTNP
;
A
#
# COMPACT_ATOMS: atom_id res chain seq x y z
N MET A 1 41.94 -11.97 16.22
CA MET A 1 40.47 -11.89 16.36
C MET A 1 40.01 -10.53 15.88
N THR A 2 39.47 -10.45 14.67
CA THR A 2 38.42 -9.50 14.28
C THR A 2 37.71 -10.16 13.11
N ARG A 3 36.60 -10.83 13.46
CA ARG A 3 35.75 -11.57 12.52
C ARG A 3 35.05 -10.51 11.66
N SER A 4 35.54 -10.32 10.44
CA SER A 4 34.82 -9.55 9.41
C SER A 4 33.52 -10.29 9.13
N THR A 5 32.44 -9.83 9.75
CA THR A 5 31.09 -10.23 9.38
C THR A 5 30.75 -9.49 8.10
N ARG A 6 30.84 -10.20 6.95
CA ARG A 6 30.19 -9.74 5.73
C ARG A 6 28.69 -9.69 6.00
N ARG A 7 28.16 -8.56 6.45
CA ARG A 7 26.71 -8.30 6.33
C ARG A 7 26.45 -8.10 4.85
N GLY A 8 25.79 -9.06 4.21
CA GLY A 8 25.28 -8.88 2.85
C GLY A 8 24.32 -7.69 2.84
N GLN A 9 24.45 -6.82 1.85
CA GLN A 9 23.50 -5.75 1.58
C GLN A 9 22.37 -6.36 0.76
N TRP A 10 21.27 -6.69 1.43
CA TRP A 10 20.09 -7.31 0.85
C TRP A 10 18.94 -6.29 0.88
N GLY A 11 18.14 -6.27 -0.18
CA GLY A 11 16.81 -5.67 -0.18
C GLY A 11 15.75 -6.75 0.06
N TRP A 12 14.49 -6.32 0.17
CA TRP A 12 13.35 -7.24 0.32
C TRP A 12 12.35 -7.03 -0.81
N GLY A 13 12.06 -8.08 -1.55
CA GLY A 13 10.94 -8.14 -2.48
C GLY A 13 9.69 -8.63 -1.76
N VAL A 14 8.57 -7.95 -1.95
CA VAL A 14 7.28 -8.34 -1.37
C VAL A 14 6.31 -8.65 -2.50
N SER A 15 5.80 -9.86 -2.54
CA SER A 15 4.74 -10.27 -3.49
C SER A 15 3.50 -10.72 -2.74
N ARG A 16 2.33 -10.30 -3.21
CA ARG A 16 1.06 -10.70 -2.60
C ARG A 16 0.73 -12.15 -2.96
N GLN A 17 0.14 -12.85 -2.01
CA GLN A 17 -0.48 -14.15 -2.21
C GLN A 17 -1.95 -14.06 -1.79
N GLU A 18 -2.84 -14.63 -2.59
CA GLU A 18 -4.28 -14.61 -2.32
C GLU A 18 -4.59 -15.54 -1.13
N GLY A 19 -5.29 -15.01 -0.12
CA GLY A 19 -5.65 -15.77 1.08
C GLY A 19 -4.48 -16.16 2.01
N ALA A 20 -3.28 -15.65 1.76
CA ALA A 20 -2.08 -15.95 2.54
C ALA A 20 -1.29 -14.67 2.87
N ASP A 21 -0.35 -14.78 3.80
CA ASP A 21 0.56 -13.69 4.11
C ASP A 21 1.47 -13.41 2.90
N PRO A 22 1.91 -12.14 2.70
CA PRO A 22 2.73 -11.81 1.54
C PRO A 22 4.06 -12.57 1.57
N LEU A 23 4.50 -13.01 0.41
CA LEU A 23 5.80 -13.66 0.25
C LEU A 23 6.88 -12.58 0.25
N ILE A 24 7.73 -12.62 1.28
CA ILE A 24 8.88 -11.74 1.44
C ILE A 24 10.13 -12.53 1.04
N GLN A 25 10.89 -12.03 0.08
CA GLN A 25 12.11 -12.65 -0.42
C GLN A 25 13.28 -11.68 -0.33
N GLU A 26 14.45 -12.19 0.06
CA GLU A 26 15.69 -11.43 -0.08
C GLU A 26 15.98 -11.19 -1.56
N VAL A 27 16.26 -9.94 -1.90
CA VAL A 27 16.70 -9.54 -3.23
C VAL A 27 18.07 -8.90 -3.13
N ASN A 28 18.89 -9.12 -4.16
CA ASN A 28 20.19 -8.47 -4.24
C ASN A 28 19.98 -6.98 -4.59
N ALA A 29 20.47 -6.08 -3.74
CA ALA A 29 20.38 -4.64 -3.96
C ALA A 29 21.19 -4.16 -5.19
N GLY A 30 22.10 -4.98 -5.73
CA GLY A 30 22.88 -4.66 -6.92
C GLY A 30 23.71 -3.39 -6.74
N ASP A 31 23.68 -2.52 -7.74
CA ASP A 31 24.40 -1.24 -7.71
C ASP A 31 23.83 -0.29 -6.65
N ALA A 32 22.54 -0.40 -6.31
CA ALA A 32 21.90 0.38 -5.25
C ALA A 32 22.40 0.02 -3.84
N ALA A 33 23.25 -1.00 -3.71
CA ALA A 33 23.97 -1.30 -2.48
C ALA A 33 25.01 -0.21 -2.11
N GLU A 34 25.41 0.65 -3.06
CA GLU A 34 26.18 1.88 -2.83
C GLU A 34 27.37 1.69 -1.86
N ARG A 35 28.18 0.64 -2.10
CA ARG A 35 29.22 0.17 -1.15
C ARG A 35 30.22 1.23 -0.69
N THR A 36 30.43 2.27 -1.50
CA THR A 36 31.36 3.37 -1.23
C THR A 36 30.65 4.72 -1.07
N GLY A 37 29.33 4.76 -1.26
CA GLY A 37 28.52 5.98 -1.15
C GLY A 37 28.25 6.33 0.31
N GLN A 38 28.28 7.63 0.65
CA GLN A 38 27.82 8.13 1.93
C GLN A 38 26.39 8.66 1.76
N GLY A 39 25.45 7.74 1.59
CA GLY A 39 24.03 8.07 1.44
C GLY A 39 23.52 8.78 2.71
N THR A 40 22.96 9.98 2.53
CA THR A 40 22.42 10.81 3.62
C THR A 40 20.91 10.91 3.60
N GLY A 41 20.31 10.63 2.44
CA GLY A 41 18.86 10.59 2.26
C GLY A 41 18.51 9.90 0.93
N ALA A 42 17.32 9.32 0.84
CA ALA A 42 16.82 8.68 -0.36
C ALA A 42 15.33 8.99 -0.56
N ALA A 43 14.89 9.04 -1.82
CA ALA A 43 13.50 9.24 -2.19
C ALA A 43 13.10 8.27 -3.31
N ALA A 44 11.91 7.68 -3.18
CA ALA A 44 11.27 6.93 -4.25
C ALA A 44 10.24 7.83 -4.95
N THR A 45 10.35 8.02 -6.26
CA THR A 45 9.47 8.89 -7.05
C THR A 45 9.47 8.48 -8.51
N ASP A 46 8.37 8.70 -9.22
CA ASP A 46 8.29 8.51 -10.66
C ASP A 46 8.80 9.80 -11.33
N PHE A 47 10.12 9.86 -11.54
CA PHE A 47 10.86 11.07 -11.90
C PHE A 47 10.71 11.44 -13.37
N ASP A 48 10.56 10.45 -14.26
CA ASP A 48 10.37 10.66 -15.69
C ASP A 48 8.91 10.51 -16.16
N GLY A 49 8.00 10.13 -15.26
CA GLY A 49 6.56 10.09 -15.52
C GLY A 49 6.11 8.84 -16.25
N ASP A 50 6.89 7.75 -16.22
CA ASP A 50 6.56 6.48 -16.85
C ASP A 50 5.74 5.54 -15.94
N GLY A 51 5.54 5.93 -14.67
CA GLY A 51 4.77 5.19 -13.68
C GLY A 51 5.55 4.18 -12.87
N MET A 52 6.83 3.99 -13.16
CA MET A 52 7.75 3.20 -12.35
C MET A 52 8.42 4.12 -11.33
N LEU A 53 8.54 3.65 -10.08
CA LEU A 53 9.20 4.44 -9.05
C LEU A 53 10.71 4.27 -9.16
N ASP A 54 11.40 5.38 -9.45
CA ASP A 54 12.85 5.49 -9.40
C ASP A 54 13.33 5.72 -7.96
N LEU A 55 14.54 5.26 -7.67
CA LEU A 55 15.22 5.52 -6.40
C LEU A 55 16.30 6.57 -6.62
N ILE A 56 16.15 7.73 -5.96
CA ILE A 56 17.14 8.80 -5.94
C ILE A 56 17.83 8.76 -4.58
N ILE A 57 19.17 8.68 -4.57
CA ILE A 57 19.98 8.72 -3.36
C ILE A 57 20.83 9.99 -3.38
N SER A 58 20.72 10.74 -2.29
CA SER A 58 21.56 11.90 -2.01
C SER A 58 22.73 11.49 -1.13
N HIS A 59 23.89 12.05 -1.42
CA HIS A 59 25.14 11.75 -0.73
C HIS A 59 25.73 13.02 -0.16
N GLY A 60 26.42 12.93 0.98
CA GLY A 60 27.01 14.11 1.57
C GLY A 60 27.35 14.01 3.06
N GLU A 61 27.08 15.11 3.77
CA GLU A 61 27.49 15.42 5.15
C GLU A 61 28.97 15.79 5.29
N SER A 62 29.91 14.91 4.91
CA SER A 62 31.35 15.18 5.11
C SER A 62 32.07 15.68 3.86
N ARG A 63 31.60 15.34 2.65
CA ARG A 63 32.19 15.72 1.35
C ARG A 63 31.13 15.74 0.25
N ALA A 64 31.33 16.55 -0.78
CA ALA A 64 30.47 16.55 -1.96
C ALA A 64 30.59 15.23 -2.73
N GLN A 65 29.45 14.64 -3.08
CA GLN A 65 29.31 13.43 -3.89
C GLN A 65 28.12 13.61 -4.86
N PRO A 66 28.17 13.01 -6.07
CA PRO A 66 27.06 13.11 -7.03
C PRO A 66 25.83 12.38 -6.52
N LEU A 67 24.64 12.78 -6.99
CA LEU A 67 23.40 12.03 -6.77
C LEU A 67 23.45 10.71 -7.54
N SER A 68 22.97 9.63 -6.93
CA SER A 68 22.68 8.38 -7.65
C SER A 68 21.20 8.31 -8.00
N VAL A 69 20.88 7.87 -9.21
CA VAL A 69 19.52 7.61 -9.67
C VAL A 69 19.46 6.18 -10.20
N PHE A 70 18.59 5.38 -9.60
CA PHE A 70 18.37 3.99 -9.99
C PHE A 70 16.98 3.87 -10.59
N LYS A 71 16.95 3.53 -11.88
CA LYS A 71 15.70 3.34 -12.61
C LYS A 71 15.26 1.90 -12.60
N VAL A 72 13.96 1.70 -12.45
CA VAL A 72 13.34 0.38 -12.64
C VAL A 72 13.13 0.15 -14.13
N THR A 73 13.55 -1.01 -14.63
CA THR A 73 13.43 -1.37 -16.06
C THR A 73 12.53 -2.58 -16.29
N GLN A 74 11.96 -3.14 -15.23
CA GLN A 74 11.10 -4.32 -15.27
C GLN A 74 9.65 -3.92 -14.98
N GLY A 75 8.70 -4.61 -15.61
CA GLY A 75 7.27 -4.38 -15.38
C GLY A 75 6.71 -3.15 -16.10
N THR A 76 7.31 -2.75 -17.22
CA THR A 76 6.85 -1.64 -18.09
C THR A 76 5.46 -1.88 -18.69
N ASP A 77 4.98 -3.11 -18.65
CA ASP A 77 3.66 -3.52 -19.09
C ASP A 77 2.64 -3.61 -17.94
N ASN A 78 3.01 -3.18 -16.73
CA ASN A 78 2.11 -3.12 -15.59
C ASN A 78 1.26 -1.86 -15.61
N ASN A 79 0.01 -2.02 -15.19
CA ASN A 79 -0.89 -0.93 -14.90
C ASN A 79 -0.44 -0.20 -13.63
N TRP A 80 -0.64 1.11 -13.63
CA TRP A 80 -0.34 1.97 -12.49
C TRP A 80 -1.31 3.15 -12.42
N LEU A 81 -1.43 3.75 -11.24
CA LEU A 81 -2.11 5.02 -11.04
C LEU A 81 -1.36 5.85 -10.00
N ARG A 82 -1.27 7.15 -10.24
CA ARG A 82 -0.77 8.13 -9.26
C ARG A 82 -1.92 9.06 -8.90
N VAL A 83 -2.10 9.33 -7.61
CA VAL A 83 -3.17 10.22 -7.13
C VAL A 83 -2.56 11.34 -6.29
N ILE A 84 -2.84 12.58 -6.70
CA ILE A 84 -2.39 13.81 -6.05
C ILE A 84 -3.57 14.50 -5.38
N PRO A 85 -3.81 14.29 -4.08
CA PRO A 85 -4.83 15.05 -3.37
C PRO A 85 -4.32 16.46 -3.06
N ARG A 86 -5.15 17.47 -3.34
CA ARG A 86 -4.88 18.88 -3.03
C ARG A 86 -5.67 19.34 -1.81
N THR A 87 -5.11 20.26 -1.06
CA THR A 87 -5.82 21.01 -0.01
C THR A 87 -6.71 22.08 -0.64
N ARG A 88 -7.58 22.71 0.17
CA ARG A 88 -8.42 23.85 -0.24
C ARG A 88 -7.66 25.02 -0.89
N PHE A 89 -6.34 25.11 -0.66
CA PHE A 89 -5.49 26.18 -1.20
C PHE A 89 -4.51 25.67 -2.27
N GLY A 90 -4.70 24.47 -2.80
CA GLY A 90 -3.87 23.91 -3.88
C GLY A 90 -2.52 23.32 -3.43
N ALA A 91 -2.18 23.36 -2.14
CA ALA A 91 -1.02 22.62 -1.63
C ALA A 91 -1.28 21.10 -1.66
N PHE A 92 -0.23 20.28 -1.68
CA PHE A 92 -0.36 18.83 -1.51
C PHE A 92 -0.99 18.48 -0.15
N ALA A 93 -1.96 17.59 -0.14
CA ALA A 93 -2.71 17.22 1.06
C ALA A 93 -1.99 16.13 1.87
N ARG A 94 -0.95 16.52 2.61
CA ARG A 94 -0.31 15.65 3.62
C ARG A 94 -1.35 15.18 4.65
N GLY A 95 -1.27 13.91 5.04
CA GLY A 95 -2.23 13.20 5.89
C GLY A 95 -3.49 12.70 5.18
N ALA A 96 -3.66 12.95 3.87
CA ALA A 96 -4.80 12.41 3.14
C ALA A 96 -4.71 10.88 3.00
N LYS A 97 -5.83 10.19 3.22
CA LYS A 97 -6.00 8.76 2.96
C LYS A 97 -6.60 8.57 1.58
N VAL A 98 -5.92 7.82 0.73
CA VAL A 98 -6.35 7.47 -0.62
C VAL A 98 -6.61 5.97 -0.67
N VAL A 99 -7.85 5.60 -1.02
CA VAL A 99 -8.25 4.20 -1.23
C VAL A 99 -8.62 4.02 -2.69
N LEU A 100 -7.93 3.11 -3.36
CA LEU A 100 -8.17 2.74 -4.75
C LEU A 100 -8.74 1.33 -4.78
N TYR A 101 -9.95 1.18 -5.29
CA TYR A 101 -10.59 -0.11 -5.47
C TYR A 101 -10.26 -0.65 -6.85
N THR A 102 -9.88 -1.92 -6.91
CA THR A 102 -9.61 -2.60 -8.16
C THR A 102 -10.60 -3.73 -8.39
N ARG A 103 -10.65 -4.22 -9.63
CA ARG A 103 -11.60 -5.26 -10.02
C ARG A 103 -11.28 -6.62 -9.40
N ARG A 104 -10.00 -6.94 -9.20
CA ARG A 104 -9.57 -8.30 -8.80
C ARG A 104 -8.93 -8.38 -7.42
N THR A 105 -8.09 -7.42 -7.06
CA THR A 105 -7.29 -7.46 -5.82
C THR A 105 -7.87 -6.63 -4.68
N GLY A 106 -9.06 -6.07 -4.88
CA GLY A 106 -9.79 -5.32 -3.87
C GLY A 106 -9.18 -3.92 -3.61
N PRO A 107 -9.28 -3.41 -2.37
CA PRO A 107 -8.89 -2.05 -2.03
C PRO A 107 -7.40 -1.93 -1.75
N HIS A 108 -6.79 -0.86 -2.27
CA HIS A 108 -5.41 -0.50 -2.00
C HIS A 108 -5.41 0.83 -1.28
N LEU A 109 -4.74 0.92 -0.14
CA LEU A 109 -4.66 2.12 0.67
C LEU A 109 -3.26 2.74 0.60
N ARG A 110 -3.23 4.07 0.50
CA ARG A 110 -2.03 4.91 0.69
C ARG A 110 -2.38 6.09 1.59
N ILE A 111 -1.43 6.47 2.43
CA ILE A 111 -1.46 7.74 3.16
C ILE A 111 -0.44 8.65 2.50
N VAL A 112 -0.82 9.89 2.22
CA VAL A 112 0.12 10.92 1.77
C VAL A 112 0.90 11.38 3.01
N ASP A 113 2.01 10.72 3.29
CA ASP A 113 2.83 11.03 4.47
C ASP A 113 3.59 12.35 4.32
N GLY A 114 4.04 12.95 5.42
CA GLY A 114 4.82 14.20 5.51
C GLY A 114 6.21 14.03 6.12
N GLY A 115 6.73 12.80 6.22
CA GLY A 115 8.06 12.52 6.75
C GLY A 115 8.54 11.13 6.35
N SER A 116 9.52 11.06 5.44
CA SER A 116 9.86 9.79 4.77
C SER A 116 11.29 9.30 5.02
N GLY A 117 12.05 9.99 5.87
CA GLY A 117 13.37 9.58 6.31
C GLY A 117 14.18 10.72 6.95
N TYR A 118 15.41 10.42 7.36
CA TYR A 118 16.36 11.43 7.81
C TYR A 118 16.85 12.24 6.60
N LEU A 119 16.72 13.57 6.65
CA LEU A 119 17.12 14.51 5.59
C LEU A 119 16.47 14.30 4.19
N CYS A 120 15.40 13.52 4.08
CA CYS A 120 14.69 13.30 2.82
C CYS A 120 13.18 13.26 3.02
N GLU A 121 12.46 13.47 1.90
CA GLU A 121 11.01 13.39 1.85
C GLU A 121 10.56 12.78 0.54
N MET A 122 9.66 11.80 0.62
CA MET A 122 9.07 11.16 -0.55
C MET A 122 8.07 12.11 -1.20
N GLU A 123 7.83 11.86 -2.47
CA GLU A 123 6.84 12.60 -3.23
C GLU A 123 5.45 12.54 -2.54
N PRO A 124 4.72 13.66 -2.37
CA PRO A 124 3.37 13.71 -1.78
C PRO A 124 2.29 13.12 -2.71
N VAL A 125 2.50 11.91 -3.21
CA VAL A 125 1.65 11.26 -4.21
C VAL A 125 1.36 9.82 -3.79
N ALA A 126 0.07 9.46 -3.83
CA ALA A 126 -0.33 8.07 -3.63
C ALA A 126 -0.08 7.29 -4.92
N HIS A 127 1.00 6.53 -4.97
CA HIS A 127 1.34 5.63 -6.07
C HIS A 127 0.77 4.22 -5.84
N PHE A 128 0.14 3.68 -6.88
CA PHE A 128 -0.41 2.34 -6.94
C PHE A 128 0.16 1.61 -8.15
N GLY A 129 1.02 0.61 -7.93
CA GLY A 129 1.34 -0.41 -8.91
C GLY A 129 0.26 -1.49 -8.92
N LEU A 130 -0.43 -1.67 -10.04
CA LEU A 130 -1.62 -2.52 -10.18
C LEU A 130 -1.35 -3.83 -10.94
N GLY A 131 -0.17 -3.99 -11.54
CA GLY A 131 0.17 -5.18 -12.30
C GLY A 131 -0.76 -5.33 -13.51
N LYS A 132 -1.63 -6.34 -13.52
CA LYS A 132 -2.65 -6.51 -14.58
C LYS A 132 -4.06 -6.13 -14.14
N ASP A 133 -4.21 -5.65 -12.91
CA ASP A 133 -5.50 -5.25 -12.37
C ASP A 133 -5.93 -3.88 -12.92
N ILE A 134 -7.21 -3.58 -12.78
CA ILE A 134 -7.85 -2.36 -13.27
C ILE A 134 -8.51 -1.67 -12.09
N ALA A 135 -8.23 -0.38 -11.92
CA ALA A 135 -8.90 0.44 -10.93
C ALA A 135 -10.33 0.76 -11.38
N THR A 136 -11.27 0.70 -10.46
CA THR A 136 -12.70 0.95 -10.71
C THR A 136 -13.19 2.18 -9.97
N HIS A 137 -12.75 2.37 -8.72
CA HIS A 137 -13.20 3.48 -7.87
C HIS A 137 -12.05 4.06 -7.04
N LEU A 138 -12.13 5.35 -6.78
CA LEU A 138 -11.17 6.13 -6.00
C LEU A 138 -11.89 6.89 -4.89
N GLU A 139 -11.47 6.68 -3.64
CA GLU A 139 -11.86 7.47 -2.47
C GLU A 139 -10.65 8.26 -1.96
N VAL A 140 -10.84 9.55 -1.71
CA VAL A 140 -9.85 10.40 -1.02
C VAL A 140 -10.50 10.98 0.23
N THR A 141 -9.90 10.77 1.39
CA THR A 141 -10.30 11.38 2.67
C THR A 141 -9.19 12.32 3.14
N TRP A 142 -9.53 13.58 3.43
CA TRP A 142 -8.58 14.58 3.95
C TRP A 142 -8.54 14.57 5.48
N PRO A 143 -7.46 15.10 6.09
CA PRO A 143 -7.46 15.44 7.50
C PRO A 143 -8.66 16.33 7.84
N GLY A 144 -9.48 15.91 8.80
CA GLY A 144 -10.76 16.53 9.13
C GLY A 144 -11.99 15.74 8.68
N GLY A 145 -11.81 14.61 7.99
CA GLY A 145 -12.86 13.64 7.70
C GLY A 145 -13.72 13.93 6.46
N ILE A 146 -13.52 15.09 5.82
CA ILE A 146 -14.08 15.36 4.50
C ILE A 146 -13.49 14.37 3.50
N PHE A 147 -14.34 13.83 2.63
CA PHE A 147 -13.94 12.87 1.62
C PHE A 147 -14.64 13.13 0.28
N THR A 148 -14.10 12.55 -0.79
CA THR A 148 -14.73 12.45 -2.11
C THR A 148 -14.55 11.03 -2.62
N SER A 149 -15.53 10.54 -3.37
CA SER A 149 -15.47 9.27 -4.09
C SER A 149 -15.82 9.50 -5.57
N ARG A 150 -15.21 8.74 -6.47
CA ARG A 150 -15.57 8.72 -7.90
C ARG A 150 -15.15 7.42 -8.57
N ALA A 151 -15.82 7.07 -9.67
CA ALA A 151 -15.33 6.05 -10.58
C ALA A 151 -14.04 6.49 -11.27
N VAL A 152 -13.20 5.51 -11.60
CA VAL A 152 -11.98 5.67 -12.42
C VAL A 152 -12.27 5.09 -13.79
N SER A 153 -12.08 5.88 -14.84
CA SER A 153 -12.30 5.40 -16.20
C SER A 153 -11.08 4.65 -16.74
N LEU A 154 -11.28 3.77 -17.72
CA LEU A 154 -10.17 3.06 -18.38
C LEU A 154 -9.18 4.01 -19.07
N SER A 155 -9.61 5.20 -19.50
CA SER A 155 -8.73 6.21 -20.11
C SER A 155 -7.84 6.92 -19.11
N GLU A 156 -8.15 6.82 -17.81
CA GLU A 156 -7.32 7.38 -16.73
C GLU A 156 -6.25 6.41 -16.25
N MET A 157 -6.30 5.12 -16.65
CA MET A 157 -5.27 4.15 -16.30
C MET A 157 -3.90 4.59 -16.80
N ASN A 158 -2.85 4.29 -16.04
CA ASN A 158 -1.46 4.63 -16.36
C ASN A 158 -1.25 6.14 -16.48
N SER A 159 -1.86 6.88 -15.57
CA SER A 159 -1.77 8.33 -15.51
C SER A 159 -1.74 8.85 -14.07
N THR A 160 -1.50 10.16 -13.97
CA THR A 160 -1.56 10.90 -12.70
C THR A 160 -2.87 11.67 -12.63
N ILE A 161 -3.66 11.37 -11.60
CA ILE A 161 -4.93 12.00 -11.29
C ILE A 161 -4.73 13.03 -10.18
N GLU A 162 -5.09 14.29 -10.43
CA GLU A 162 -5.18 15.30 -9.38
C GLU A 162 -6.61 15.39 -8.83
N ILE A 163 -6.76 15.33 -7.50
CA ILE A 163 -8.04 15.43 -6.82
C ILE A 163 -8.07 16.73 -6.00
N SER A 164 -8.93 17.65 -6.42
CA SER A 164 -9.14 18.90 -5.70
C SER A 164 -9.91 18.68 -4.38
N TYR A 165 -9.63 19.52 -3.39
CA TYR A 165 -10.40 19.53 -2.15
C TYR A 165 -11.86 19.85 -2.44
N PRO A 166 -12.84 19.13 -1.84
CA PRO A 166 -14.25 19.38 -2.10
C PRO A 166 -14.63 20.80 -1.70
N GLN A 167 -15.15 21.57 -2.65
CA GLN A 167 -15.79 22.85 -2.33
C GLN A 167 -17.17 22.52 -1.74
N GLN A 168 -17.50 23.08 -0.56
CA GLN A 168 -18.84 22.91 0.01
C GLN A 168 -19.87 23.58 -0.91
N GLN A 169 -20.41 22.82 -1.86
CA GLN A 169 -21.64 23.11 -2.59
C GLN A 169 -22.25 21.78 -3.02
N GLY A 170 -23.47 21.56 -2.54
CA GLY A 170 -24.16 20.29 -2.56
C GLY A 170 -24.42 19.74 -3.95
N GLU A 171 -24.38 18.41 -4.02
CA GLU A 171 -25.37 17.55 -4.64
C GLU A 171 -24.87 16.13 -4.38
N THR A 172 -25.53 15.41 -3.49
CA THR A 172 -25.43 13.95 -3.39
C THR A 172 -25.93 13.39 -4.72
N ARG A 173 -25.05 13.29 -5.70
CA ARG A 173 -25.34 12.53 -6.91
C ARG A 173 -25.43 11.08 -6.48
N ASN A 174 -26.64 10.56 -6.54
CA ASN A 174 -26.97 9.15 -6.33
C ASN A 174 -26.35 8.37 -7.50
N LEU A 175 -25.03 8.17 -7.43
CA LEU A 175 -24.29 7.32 -8.34
C LEU A 175 -24.52 5.89 -7.86
N GLU A 176 -25.01 5.01 -8.74
CA GLU A 176 -24.88 3.57 -8.53
C GLU A 176 -23.40 3.26 -8.42
N ILE A 177 -22.93 3.03 -7.19
CA ILE A 177 -21.54 2.75 -6.89
C ILE A 177 -21.38 1.24 -6.88
N GLU A 178 -20.64 0.73 -7.85
CA GLU A 178 -20.18 -0.65 -7.83
C GLU A 178 -18.99 -0.75 -6.88
N CYS A 179 -19.28 -1.01 -5.62
CA CYS A 179 -18.26 -1.39 -4.65
C CYS A 179 -17.67 -2.75 -5.06
N GLY A 180 -16.34 -2.84 -5.16
CA GLY A 180 -15.63 -4.10 -5.45
C GLY A 180 -15.90 -5.16 -4.38
N GLU A 181 -15.44 -6.39 -4.60
CA GLU A 181 -15.63 -7.48 -3.63
C GLU A 181 -15.14 -7.11 -2.22
N GLY A 182 -15.91 -7.50 -1.19
CA GLY A 182 -15.65 -7.16 0.22
C GLY A 182 -16.17 -5.78 0.66
N PHE A 183 -16.91 -5.05 -0.19
CA PHE A 183 -17.44 -3.73 0.13
C PHE A 183 -18.92 -3.59 -0.18
N THR A 184 -19.59 -2.76 0.62
CA THR A 184 -20.99 -2.38 0.41
C THR A 184 -21.13 -0.86 0.39
N ALA A 185 -22.03 -0.34 -0.43
CA ALA A 185 -22.29 1.10 -0.48
C ALA A 185 -23.12 1.53 0.73
N ASP A 186 -22.66 2.55 1.46
CA ASP A 186 -23.47 3.23 2.47
C ASP A 186 -24.49 4.18 1.81
N GLY A 187 -25.43 4.70 2.62
CA GLY A 187 -26.47 5.62 2.12
C GLY A 187 -25.96 6.97 1.59
N ASN A 188 -24.66 7.25 1.73
CA ASN A 188 -24.02 8.46 1.22
C ASN A 188 -23.18 8.18 -0.04
N GLY A 189 -23.21 6.95 -0.57
CA GLY A 189 -22.39 6.58 -1.71
C GLY A 189 -20.92 6.37 -1.36
N ARG A 190 -20.66 5.72 -0.22
CA ARG A 190 -19.32 5.32 0.21
C ARG A 190 -19.19 3.81 0.26
N CYS A 191 -18.13 3.26 -0.30
CA CYS A 191 -17.83 1.84 -0.15
C CYS A 191 -17.25 1.58 1.23
N ILE A 192 -18.08 1.08 2.13
CA ILE A 192 -17.67 0.63 3.46
C ILE A 192 -17.34 -0.85 3.44
N ASP A 193 -16.33 -1.20 4.22
CA ASP A 193 -15.93 -2.59 4.45
C ASP A 193 -17.14 -3.42 4.89
N ALA A 194 -17.39 -4.52 4.17
CA ALA A 194 -18.49 -5.41 4.49
C ALA A 194 -18.03 -6.35 5.59
N ASP A 195 -18.54 -6.21 6.81
CA ASP A 195 -18.20 -7.16 7.87
C ASP A 195 -18.87 -8.52 7.61
N GLU A 196 -18.16 -9.42 6.92
CA GLU A 196 -18.69 -10.75 6.57
C GLU A 196 -18.90 -11.62 7.81
N CYS A 197 -18.15 -11.36 8.90
CA CYS A 197 -18.32 -12.06 10.16
C CYS A 197 -19.68 -11.76 10.81
N VAL A 198 -20.22 -10.56 10.59
CA VAL A 198 -21.56 -10.16 11.05
C VAL A 198 -22.64 -10.56 10.04
N GLN A 199 -22.38 -10.33 8.74
CA GLN A 199 -23.37 -10.59 7.69
C GLN A 199 -23.62 -12.09 7.49
N PHE A 200 -22.59 -12.92 7.65
CA PHE A 200 -22.64 -14.35 7.39
C PHE A 200 -22.06 -15.14 8.59
N PRO A 201 -22.89 -15.49 9.60
CA PRO A 201 -22.43 -16.18 10.81
C PRO A 201 -21.75 -17.55 10.58
N ALA A 202 -21.89 -18.12 9.38
CA ALA A 202 -21.28 -19.39 8.97
C ALA A 202 -20.30 -19.22 7.79
N VAL A 203 -19.73 -18.02 7.61
CA VAL A 203 -18.80 -17.72 6.50
C VAL A 203 -17.51 -18.53 6.58
N CYS A 204 -17.11 -18.93 7.78
CA CYS A 204 -15.91 -19.71 8.01
C CYS A 204 -16.20 -21.23 8.04
N PRO A 205 -15.29 -22.05 7.49
CA PRO A 205 -15.41 -23.50 7.52
C PRO A 205 -15.30 -24.04 8.97
N ARG A 206 -15.83 -25.25 9.20
CA ARG A 206 -15.90 -25.84 10.56
C ARG A 206 -14.52 -26.04 11.20
N GLU A 207 -13.50 -26.23 10.38
CA GLU A 207 -12.10 -26.41 10.78
C GLU A 207 -11.47 -25.10 11.28
N LYS A 208 -11.95 -23.94 10.79
CA LYS A 208 -11.43 -22.60 11.14
C LYS A 208 -12.58 -21.67 11.56
N PRO A 209 -13.32 -21.96 12.64
CA PRO A 209 -14.61 -21.33 12.91
C PRO A 209 -14.51 -19.89 13.45
N THR A 210 -13.30 -19.37 13.74
CA THR A 210 -13.14 -18.01 14.27
C THR A 210 -12.98 -17.03 13.11
N CYS A 211 -14.01 -16.23 12.85
CA CYS A 211 -13.98 -15.17 11.84
C CYS A 211 -13.35 -13.90 12.40
N ILE A 212 -12.48 -13.25 11.63
CA ILE A 212 -11.90 -11.94 11.95
C ILE A 212 -12.10 -11.05 10.73
N ASN A 213 -12.86 -9.97 10.92
CA ASN A 213 -13.08 -8.98 9.88
C ASN A 213 -11.78 -8.20 9.59
N MET A 214 -11.49 -7.98 8.32
CA MET A 214 -10.33 -7.23 7.83
C MET A 214 -10.79 -6.25 6.75
N TYR A 215 -10.03 -5.19 6.51
CA TYR A 215 -10.42 -4.23 5.48
C TYR A 215 -10.35 -4.88 4.08
N GLY A 216 -11.51 -5.05 3.45
CA GLY A 216 -11.72 -5.68 2.15
C GLY A 216 -11.90 -7.20 2.19
N GLY A 217 -12.19 -7.79 3.35
CA GLY A 217 -12.51 -9.21 3.45
C GLY A 217 -12.34 -9.77 4.87
N TYR A 218 -12.26 -11.08 5.00
CA TYR A 218 -12.18 -11.73 6.32
C TYR A 218 -11.11 -12.82 6.36
N LYS A 219 -10.57 -13.09 7.55
CA LYS A 219 -9.65 -14.22 7.79
C LYS A 219 -10.28 -15.20 8.77
N CYS A 220 -10.39 -16.46 8.37
CA CYS A 220 -10.83 -17.55 9.22
C CYS A 220 -9.66 -18.18 9.96
N ARG A 221 -9.79 -18.34 11.28
CA ARG A 221 -8.77 -18.95 12.14
C ARG A 221 -9.33 -20.14 12.93
N PRO A 222 -8.51 -21.16 13.20
CA PRO A 222 -8.87 -22.21 14.13
C PRO A 222 -9.23 -21.66 15.51
N ASN A 223 -10.21 -22.26 16.19
CA ASN A 223 -10.57 -21.93 17.58
C ASN A 223 -9.59 -22.60 18.57
N LYS A 224 -8.29 -22.37 18.37
CA LYS A 224 -7.25 -22.83 19.29
C LYS A 224 -6.76 -21.63 20.09
N ARG A 225 -6.95 -21.68 21.41
CA ARG A 225 -6.37 -20.69 22.33
C ARG A 225 -4.94 -21.09 22.65
N CYS A 226 -4.00 -20.19 22.38
CA CYS A 226 -2.60 -20.33 22.75
C CYS A 226 -2.27 -19.42 23.92
N ASN A 227 -1.26 -19.79 24.70
CA ASN A 227 -0.76 -18.94 25.77
C ASN A 227 -0.09 -17.68 25.18
N GLN A 228 0.04 -16.63 25.99
CA GLN A 228 0.63 -15.37 25.58
C GLN A 228 2.02 -15.60 24.94
N GLY A 229 2.24 -15.05 23.75
CA GLY A 229 3.47 -15.22 22.96
C GLY A 229 3.46 -16.38 21.96
N TYR A 230 2.33 -17.09 21.81
CA TYR A 230 2.18 -18.19 20.85
C TYR A 230 0.90 -18.00 20.02
N GLU A 231 0.96 -18.35 18.74
CA GLU A 231 -0.16 -18.35 17.80
C GLU A 231 -0.48 -19.77 17.29
N PRO A 232 -1.73 -20.09 16.94
CA PRO A 232 -2.03 -21.37 16.32
C PRO A 232 -1.31 -21.52 14.99
N ASN A 233 -0.78 -22.71 14.68
CA ASN A 233 -0.33 -23.02 13.33
C ASN A 233 -1.51 -23.03 12.33
N GLU A 234 -1.22 -23.08 11.02
CA GLU A 234 -2.24 -22.98 9.96
C GLU A 234 -3.40 -23.99 10.10
N ASP A 235 -3.10 -25.19 10.61
CA ASP A 235 -4.07 -26.27 10.82
C ASP A 235 -4.80 -26.19 12.17
N GLY A 236 -4.40 -25.28 13.05
CA GLY A 236 -4.95 -25.17 14.41
C GLY A 236 -4.64 -26.35 15.31
N THR A 237 -3.66 -27.19 14.93
CA THR A 237 -3.27 -28.39 15.66
C THR A 237 -2.19 -28.11 16.71
N ALA A 238 -1.42 -27.03 16.59
CA ALA A 238 -0.32 -26.66 17.49
C ALA A 238 -0.28 -25.15 17.77
N CYS A 239 0.34 -24.77 18.88
CA CYS A 239 0.68 -23.37 19.18
C CYS A 239 2.16 -23.17 18.87
N VAL A 240 2.48 -22.26 17.97
CA VAL A 240 3.84 -21.92 17.54
C VAL A 240 4.18 -20.52 18.06
N GLY A 241 5.36 -20.37 18.66
CA GLY A 241 5.92 -19.06 18.99
C GLY A 241 6.79 -18.61 17.83
N GLU A 242 7.00 -17.30 17.68
CA GLU A 242 8.04 -16.82 16.76
C GLU A 242 9.37 -17.44 17.17
N CYS A 243 9.96 -18.24 16.28
CA CYS A 243 11.34 -18.65 16.42
C CYS A 243 12.20 -17.40 16.27
N THR A 244 12.71 -16.87 17.38
CA THR A 244 13.89 -16.01 17.35
C THR A 244 15.02 -16.83 16.75
N ASN A 245 15.34 -16.60 15.47
CA ASN A 245 16.49 -17.22 14.83
C ASN A 245 17.76 -16.89 15.64
N PRO A 246 18.58 -17.89 16.03
CA PRO A 246 19.88 -17.65 16.68
C PRO A 246 20.94 -17.08 15.72
#